data_AF-A0A660XSI0-F1
#
_entry.id   AF-A0A660XSI0-F1
#
_cell.length_a   1.000
_cell.length_b   1.000
_cell.length_c   1.000
_cell.angle_alpha   90.00
_cell.angle_beta   90.00
_cell.angle_gamma   90.00
#
_symmetry.space_group_name_H-M   'P 1'
#
loop_
_entity.id
_entity.type
_entity.pdbx_description
1 polymer ?
#
loop_
_entity_poly.entity_id
_entity_poly.type
_entity_poly.pdbx_seq_one_letter_code
_entity_poly.pdbx_strand_id
1 'polypeptide(L)'
;MKVKKSKARYKKRSDVDNIKRLYWILGSLSLIAVFIIFFVVGDYGLYQIYLLHKQKNKIESHIIELNVEQDSLRAEKARLETDLKYIEKLARERYRMAKKGEKVFRVIEKPS
;
A
#
# COMPACT_ATOMS: atom_id res chain seq x y z
N MET A 1 -50.83 -7.65 73.69
CA MET A 1 -49.56 -6.93 73.41
C MET A 1 -49.38 -6.82 71.90
N LYS A 2 -49.17 -5.61 71.35
CA LYS A 2 -49.33 -5.30 69.92
C LYS A 2 -48.16 -5.80 69.06
N VAL A 3 -48.47 -6.53 67.99
CA VAL A 3 -47.53 -6.94 66.94
C VAL A 3 -47.20 -5.73 66.04
N LYS A 4 -45.93 -5.30 66.00
CA LYS A 4 -45.44 -4.30 65.04
C LYS A 4 -45.14 -4.99 63.70
N LYS A 5 -45.98 -4.75 62.69
CA LYS A 5 -45.67 -5.10 61.29
C LYS A 5 -44.75 -4.04 60.69
N SER A 6 -43.57 -4.47 60.25
CA SER A 6 -42.64 -3.72 59.42
C SER A 6 -43.25 -3.38 58.06
N LYS A 7 -43.19 -2.11 57.63
CA LYS A 7 -43.43 -1.73 56.24
C LYS A 7 -42.11 -1.29 55.62
N ALA A 8 -41.48 -2.17 54.85
CA ALA A 8 -40.35 -1.83 54.00
C ALA A 8 -40.84 -0.86 52.91
N ARG A 9 -40.32 0.38 52.94
CA ARG A 9 -40.68 1.45 52.02
C ARG A 9 -39.97 1.17 50.69
N TYR A 10 -40.75 0.81 49.67
CA TYR A 10 -40.29 0.36 48.36
C TYR A 10 -39.46 1.45 47.66
N LYS A 11 -38.14 1.24 47.53
CA LYS A 11 -37.16 2.14 46.89
C LYS A 11 -37.25 2.03 45.35
N LYS A 12 -38.44 2.32 44.77
CA LYS A 12 -38.69 2.14 43.31
C LYS A 12 -38.22 3.30 42.43
N ARG A 13 -38.08 4.51 42.99
CA ARG A 13 -37.86 5.74 42.20
C ARG A 13 -36.42 5.90 41.71
N SER A 14 -35.41 5.48 42.48
CA SER A 14 -34.01 5.61 42.04
C SER A 14 -33.68 4.71 40.86
N ASP A 15 -34.30 3.53 40.79
CA ASP A 15 -33.95 2.54 39.76
C ASP A 15 -34.43 2.97 38.38
N VAL A 16 -35.63 3.57 38.28
CA VAL A 16 -36.12 4.10 37.00
C VAL A 16 -35.30 5.29 36.49
N ASP A 17 -34.80 6.15 37.38
CA ASP A 17 -33.95 7.28 36.98
C ASP A 17 -32.55 6.82 36.57
N ASN A 18 -31.99 5.81 37.25
CA ASN A 18 -30.72 5.19 36.87
C ASN A 18 -30.82 4.45 35.53
N ILE A 19 -31.93 3.75 35.29
CA ILE A 19 -32.20 3.07 34.02
C ILE A 19 -32.32 4.09 32.88
N LYS A 20 -33.03 5.21 33.08
CA LYS A 20 -33.11 6.30 32.09
C LYS A 20 -31.73 6.91 31.79
N ARG A 21 -30.93 7.17 32.82
CA ARG A 21 -29.54 7.67 32.67
C ARG A 21 -28.69 6.68 31.89
N LEU A 22 -28.83 5.38 32.16
CA LEU A 22 -28.10 4.33 31.44
C LEU A 22 -28.48 4.31 29.95
N TYR A 23 -29.77 4.39 29.61
CA TYR A 23 -30.20 4.48 28.20
C TYR A 23 -29.71 5.76 27.51
N TRP A 24 -29.67 6.90 28.21
CA TRP A 24 -29.09 8.14 27.68
C TRP A 24 -27.59 8.02 27.40
N ILE A 25 -26.84 7.44 28.33
CA ILE A 25 -25.40 7.20 28.15
C ILE A 25 -25.18 6.24 26.98
N LEU A 26 -25.92 5.13 26.93
CA LEU A 26 -25.80 4.14 25.86
C LEU A 26 -26.17 4.72 24.49
N GLY A 27 -27.23 5.54 24.42
CA GLY A 27 -27.62 6.27 23.23
C GLY A 27 -26.54 7.26 22.76
N SER A 28 -25.98 8.05 23.69
CA SER A 28 -24.89 8.98 23.36
C SER A 28 -23.64 8.25 22.87
N LEU A 29 -23.28 7.12 23.50
CA LEU A 29 -22.11 6.33 23.12
C LEU A 29 -22.30 5.70 21.74
N SER A 30 -23.49 5.18 21.45
CA SER A 30 -23.83 4.65 20.14
C SER A 30 -23.74 5.72 19.05
N LEU A 31 -24.22 6.93 19.30
CA LEU A 31 -24.18 8.03 18.34
C LEU A 31 -22.74 8.50 18.07
N ILE A 32 -21.90 8.56 19.11
CA ILE A 32 -20.46 8.85 18.98
C ILE A 32 -19.76 7.76 18.16
N ALA A 33 -20.05 6.48 18.43
CA ALA A 33 -19.45 5.37 17.70
C ALA A 33 -19.79 5.43 16.20
N VAL A 34 -21.05 5.71 15.86
CA VAL A 34 -21.48 5.90 14.47
C VAL A 34 -20.76 7.08 13.83
N PHE A 35 -20.64 8.21 14.54
CA PHE A 35 -19.90 9.38 14.04
C PHE A 35 -18.43 9.08 13.75
N ILE A 36 -17.75 8.35 14.64
CA ILE A 36 -16.36 7.93 14.44
C ILE A 36 -16.25 7.00 13.22
N ILE A 37 -17.15 6.04 13.06
CA ILE A 37 -17.14 5.13 11.90
C ILE A 37 -17.32 5.91 10.60
N PHE A 38 -18.28 6.83 10.53
CA PHE A 38 -18.46 7.70 9.36
C PHE A 38 -17.22 8.56 9.08
N PHE A 39 -16.56 9.07 10.12
CA PHE A 39 -15.36 9.89 9.96
C PHE A 39 -14.13 9.08 9.52
N VAL A 40 -14.02 7.81 9.94
CA VAL A 40 -12.88 6.95 9.60
C VAL A 40 -13.07 6.27 8.23
N VAL A 41 -14.30 5.86 7.91
CA VAL A 41 -14.64 5.06 6.72
C VAL A 41 -15.22 5.89 5.56
N GLY A 42 -15.66 7.13 5.82
CA GLY A 42 -16.16 8.00 4.75
C GLY A 42 -15.11 8.32 3.68
N ASP A 43 -15.54 8.85 2.54
CA ASP A 43 -14.71 9.17 1.36
C ASP A 43 -13.58 10.20 1.59
N TYR A 44 -13.50 10.76 2.81
CA TYR A 44 -12.44 11.66 3.26
C TYR A 44 -11.80 11.20 4.57
N GLY A 45 -12.03 9.93 4.94
CA GLY A 45 -11.53 9.37 6.18
C GLY A 45 -10.02 9.22 6.19
N LEU A 46 -9.47 9.09 7.40
CA LEU A 46 -8.03 8.96 7.65
C LEU A 46 -7.40 7.80 6.87
N TYR A 47 -8.17 6.73 6.61
CA TYR A 47 -7.71 5.59 5.82
C TYR A 47 -7.36 5.98 4.38
N GLN A 48 -8.19 6.82 3.75
CA GLN A 48 -7.99 7.24 2.36
C GLN A 48 -6.78 8.17 2.23
N ILE A 49 -6.55 9.03 3.22
CA ILE A 49 -5.36 9.88 3.27
C ILE A 49 -4.09 9.03 3.34
N TYR A 50 -4.07 8.00 4.19
CA TYR A 50 -2.93 7.07 4.29
C TYR A 50 -2.70 6.32 2.96
N LEU A 51 -3.76 5.79 2.36
CA LEU A 51 -3.67 5.08 1.10
C LEU A 51 -3.18 5.98 -0.03
N LEU A 52 -3.68 7.22 -0.09
CA LEU A 52 -3.28 8.21 -1.09
C LEU A 52 -1.81 8.59 -0.96
N HIS A 53 -1.32 8.77 0.27
CA HIS A 53 0.09 9.04 0.53
C HIS A 53 0.98 7.88 0.08
N LYS A 54 0.57 6.64 0.35
CA LYS A 54 1.30 5.45 -0.11
C LYS A 54 1.32 5.34 -1.64
N GLN A 55 0.20 5.62 -2.30
CA GLN A 55 0.10 5.63 -3.76
C GLN A 55 1.00 6.71 -4.37
N LYS A 56 0.99 7.92 -3.81
CA LYS A 56 1.87 9.01 -4.22
C LYS A 56 3.34 8.59 -4.16
N ASN A 57 3.80 8.06 -3.04
CA ASN A 57 5.20 7.63 -2.88
C ASN A 57 5.57 6.50 -3.86
N LYS A 58 4.62 5.59 -4.13
CA LYS A 58 4.83 4.56 -5.15
C LYS A 58 5.00 5.18 -6.54
N ILE A 59 4.12 6.10 -6.93
CA ILE A 59 4.22 6.76 -8.24
C ILE A 59 5.53 7.54 -8.36
N GLU A 60 5.93 8.30 -7.32
CA GLU A 60 7.19 9.05 -7.33
C GLU A 60 8.42 8.14 -7.48
N SER A 61 8.46 7.01 -6.76
CA SER A 61 9.55 6.03 -6.93
C SER A 61 9.60 5.44 -8.34
N HIS A 62 8.44 5.13 -8.94
CA HIS A 62 8.39 4.63 -10.33
C HIS A 62 8.86 5.70 -11.33
N ILE A 63 8.55 6.98 -11.09
CA ILE A 63 9.06 8.07 -11.92
C ILE A 63 10.59 8.12 -11.85
N ILE A 64 11.17 8.01 -10.65
CA ILE A 64 12.63 8.03 -10.49
C ILE A 64 13.27 6.84 -11.22
N GLU A 65 12.72 5.64 -11.04
CA GLU A 65 13.21 4.43 -11.71
C GLU A 65 13.16 4.56 -13.24
N LEU A 66 12.03 5.02 -13.78
CA LEU A 66 11.86 5.22 -15.22
C LEU A 66 12.80 6.29 -15.79
N ASN A 67 13.09 7.36 -15.03
CA ASN A 67 14.06 8.37 -15.48
C ASN A 67 15.47 7.79 -15.54
N VAL A 68 15.87 7.01 -14.53
CA VAL A 68 17.18 6.33 -14.53
C VAL A 68 17.28 5.35 -15.70
N GLU A 69 16.23 4.57 -15.94
CA GLU A 69 16.18 3.66 -17.09
C GLU A 69 16.28 4.43 -18.41
N GLN A 70 15.52 5.51 -18.56
CA GLN A 70 15.54 6.34 -19.76
C GLN A 70 16.93 6.93 -20.01
N ASP A 71 17.62 7.43 -18.98
CA ASP A 71 18.97 7.98 -19.10
C ASP A 71 19.98 6.89 -19.48
N SER A 72 19.84 5.69 -18.91
CA SER A 72 20.69 4.54 -19.27
C SER A 72 20.50 4.14 -20.73
N LEU A 73 19.25 4.06 -21.21
CA LEU A 73 18.91 3.74 -22.59
C LEU A 73 19.38 4.82 -23.57
N ARG A 74 19.29 6.09 -23.19
CA ARG A 74 19.84 7.20 -23.99
C ARG A 74 21.35 7.12 -24.10
N ALA A 75 22.04 6.83 -23.02
CA ALA A 75 23.49 6.65 -23.04
C ALA A 75 23.90 5.44 -23.90
N GLU A 76 23.17 4.34 -23.81
CA GLU A 76 23.42 3.15 -24.64
C GLU A 76 23.13 3.43 -26.12
N LYS A 77 22.03 4.11 -26.43
CA LYS A 77 21.72 4.56 -27.79
C LYS A 77 22.84 5.44 -28.35
N ALA A 78 23.33 6.41 -27.58
CA ALA A 78 24.43 7.28 -28.01
C ALA A 78 25.72 6.49 -28.32
N ARG A 79 26.03 5.47 -27.50
CA ARG A 79 27.17 4.58 -27.76
C ARG A 79 26.98 3.75 -29.03
N LEU A 80 25.78 3.24 -29.27
CA LEU A 80 25.44 2.50 -30.48
C LEU A 80 25.42 3.36 -31.74
N GLU A 81 25.22 4.67 -31.63
CA GLU A 81 25.25 5.60 -32.78
C GLU A 81 26.66 6.12 -33.08
N THR A 82 27.49 6.31 -32.05
CA THR A 82 28.78 7.02 -32.18
C THR A 82 30.00 6.11 -32.10
N ASP A 83 29.92 4.95 -31.44
CA ASP A 83 31.08 4.08 -31.19
C ASP A 83 31.03 2.79 -32.02
N LEU A 84 31.68 2.84 -33.18
CA LEU A 84 31.85 1.70 -34.09
C LEU A 84 32.54 0.49 -33.42
N LYS A 85 33.49 0.71 -32.51
CA LYS A 85 34.19 -0.40 -31.82
C LYS A 85 33.24 -1.10 -30.86
N TYR A 86 32.42 -0.33 -30.14
CA TYR A 86 31.39 -0.88 -29.27
C TYR A 86 30.36 -1.70 -30.05
N ILE A 87 29.89 -1.21 -31.21
CA ILE A 87 28.98 -1.94 -32.09
C ILE A 87 29.62 -3.24 -32.61
N GLU A 88 30.86 -3.19 -33.09
CA GLU A 88 31.55 -4.40 -33.58
C GLU A 88 31.73 -5.44 -32.48
N LYS A 89 32.14 -5.00 -31.27
CA LYS A 89 32.23 -5.87 -30.10
C LYS A 89 30.89 -6.52 -29.78
N LEU A 90 29.81 -5.73 -29.73
CA LEU A 90 28.47 -6.21 -29.45
C LEU A 90 27.98 -7.21 -30.51
N ALA A 91 28.22 -6.91 -31.80
CA ALA A 91 27.88 -7.78 -32.92
C ALA A 91 28.60 -9.14 -32.83
N ARG A 92 29.89 -9.15 -32.47
CA ARG A 92 30.67 -10.39 -32.31
C ARG A 92 30.29 -11.16 -31.05
N GLU A 93 30.11 -10.51 -29.91
CA GLU A 93 29.87 -11.17 -28.61
C GLU A 93 28.42 -11.62 -28.43
N ARG A 94 27.45 -10.72 -28.66
CA ARG A 94 26.02 -11.01 -28.42
C ARG A 94 25.38 -11.71 -29.59
N TYR A 95 25.70 -11.28 -30.81
CA TYR A 95 25.04 -11.76 -32.02
C TYR A 95 25.88 -12.75 -32.83
N ARG A 96 27.15 -12.97 -32.46
CA ARG A 96 28.08 -13.88 -33.16
C ARG A 96 28.19 -13.58 -34.65
N MET A 97 28.05 -12.31 -35.02
CA MET A 97 28.24 -11.84 -36.39
C MET A 97 29.73 -11.88 -36.73
N ALA A 98 30.03 -12.29 -37.96
CA ALA A 98 31.38 -12.40 -38.47
C ALA A 98 31.45 -11.79 -39.89
N LYS A 99 32.59 -11.23 -40.25
CA LYS A 99 32.80 -10.69 -41.60
C LYS A 99 32.87 -11.83 -42.62
N LYS A 100 32.68 -11.50 -43.90
CA LYS A 100 32.75 -12.47 -44.99
C LYS A 100 34.10 -13.20 -44.97
N GLY A 101 34.09 -14.51 -44.73
CA GLY A 101 35.29 -15.35 -44.65
C GLY A 101 35.78 -15.68 -43.23
N GLU A 102 35.23 -15.04 -42.18
CA GLU A 102 35.52 -15.40 -40.78
C GLU A 102 34.65 -16.59 -40.33
N LYS A 103 35.19 -17.49 -39.48
CA LYS A 103 34.49 -18.66 -38.92
C LYS A 103 34.15 -18.43 -37.45
N VAL A 104 32.90 -18.68 -37.06
CA VAL A 104 32.42 -18.60 -35.67
C VAL A 104 32.41 -19.99 -35.06
N PHE A 105 33.08 -20.16 -33.92
CA PHE A 105 33.09 -21.42 -33.18
C PHE A 105 32.20 -21.30 -31.94
N ARG A 106 31.31 -22.28 -31.73
CA ARG A 106 30.56 -22.45 -30.47
C ARG A 106 31.14 -23.64 -29.74
N VAL A 107 31.64 -23.41 -28.53
CA VAL A 107 32.04 -24.51 -27.64
C VAL A 107 30.76 -25.21 -27.18
N ILE A 108 30.66 -26.50 -27.47
CA ILE A 108 29.62 -27.39 -26.95
C ILE A 108 30.29 -28.34 -25.95
N GLU A 109 29.77 -28.38 -24.73
CA GLU A 109 30.24 -29.32 -23.72
C GLU A 109 29.81 -30.73 -24.12
N LYS A 110 30.74 -31.69 -24.00
CA LYS A 110 30.49 -33.07 -24.38
C LYS A 110 29.55 -33.69 -23.34
N PRO A 111 28.37 -34.20 -23.72
CA PRO A 111 27.52 -34.92 -22.77
C PRO A 111 28.32 -36.13 -22.25
N SER A 112 28.38 -36.23 -20.92
CA SER A 112 29.08 -37.30 -20.19
C SER A 112 28.35 -38.63 -20.32
#